data_AF-A0AAW2EJR6-F1
#
_entry.id   AF-A0AAW2EJR6-F1
#
_cell.length_a   1.000
_cell.length_b   1.000
_cell.length_c   1.000
_cell.angle_alpha   90.00
_cell.angle_beta   90.00
_cell.angle_gamma   90.00
#
_symmetry.space_group_name_H-M   'P 1'
#
loop_
_entity.id
_entity.type
_entity.pdbx_description
1 polymer ?
#
loop_
_entity_poly.entity_id
_entity_poly.type
_entity_poly.pdbx_seq_one_letter_code
_entity_poly.pdbx_strand_id
1 'polypeptide(L)'
;MEKYYFPILIHGYLTAIICVSISVAADTMYVIVVQHICGLFMIIGQQLDNLIKTDNLEIDLNPPIKDDKPYENVVNSIRTHKKALRFASLIEAVFSQMFFLMAAVNLLIISMTGVTAVTNMDKPEEFFRQITFSCALLVHLFFESFQAQRLIDHSSLVHTSLTSVPWYQTSSRTRKILIFMIMKTREPCVLTAGKMYVISMDTFSTIVRTSVSYFTMLRSVYN
;
A
#
# COMPACT_ATOMS: atom_id res chain seq x y z
N MET A 1 -13.81 -13.44 -46.53
CA MET A 1 -13.21 -13.09 -45.22
C MET A 1 -14.23 -12.59 -44.19
N GLU A 2 -15.41 -12.11 -44.61
CA GLU A 2 -16.42 -11.53 -43.69
C GLU A 2 -17.12 -12.54 -42.76
N LYS A 3 -17.23 -13.82 -43.16
CA LYS A 3 -17.95 -14.85 -42.38
C LYS A 3 -17.34 -15.13 -41.00
N TYR A 4 -16.04 -14.91 -40.83
CA TYR A 4 -15.32 -15.08 -39.56
C TYR A 4 -15.01 -13.76 -38.86
N TYR A 5 -15.19 -12.63 -39.55
CA TYR A 5 -14.88 -11.31 -39.00
C TYR A 5 -15.75 -10.99 -37.78
N PHE A 6 -17.08 -11.10 -37.90
CA PHE A 6 -17.99 -10.80 -36.78
C PHE A 6 -17.80 -11.73 -35.56
N PRO A 7 -17.68 -13.07 -35.71
CA PRO A 7 -17.38 -13.94 -34.56
C PRO A 7 -16.07 -13.61 -33.85
N ILE A 8 -15.00 -13.33 -34.60
CA ILE A 8 -13.69 -12.95 -34.03
C ILE A 8 -13.80 -11.62 -33.29
N LEU A 9 -14.52 -10.66 -33.86
CA LEU A 9 -14.67 -9.33 -33.29
C LEU A 9 -15.52 -9.36 -32.00
N ILE A 10 -16.60 -10.14 -31.98
CA ILE A 10 -17.41 -10.39 -30.78
C ILE A 10 -16.58 -11.09 -29.70
N HIS A 11 -15.82 -12.13 -30.06
CA HIS A 11 -14.93 -12.82 -29.12
C HIS A 11 -13.85 -11.87 -28.56
N GLY A 12 -13.30 -11.00 -29.40
CA GLY A 12 -12.33 -9.97 -28.99
C GLY A 12 -12.91 -8.99 -27.96
N TYR A 13 -14.12 -8.48 -28.18
CA TYR A 13 -14.76 -7.61 -27.20
C TYR A 13 -15.10 -8.33 -25.90
N LEU A 14 -15.60 -9.56 -25.98
CA LEU A 14 -15.96 -10.35 -24.80
C LEU A 14 -14.73 -10.63 -23.93
N THR A 15 -13.62 -11.04 -24.55
CA THR A 15 -12.35 -11.27 -23.85
C THR A 15 -11.80 -10.00 -23.21
N ALA A 16 -11.87 -8.86 -23.91
CA ALA A 16 -11.45 -7.57 -23.35
C ALA A 16 -12.27 -7.17 -22.11
N ILE A 17 -13.60 -7.32 -22.16
CA ILE A 17 -14.48 -7.02 -21.02
C ILE A 17 -14.14 -7.90 -19.82
N ILE A 18 -13.95 -9.21 -20.04
CA ILE A 18 -13.60 -10.15 -18.98
C ILE A 18 -12.25 -9.77 -18.35
N CYS A 19 -11.21 -9.53 -19.16
CA CYS A 19 -9.89 -9.15 -18.65
C CYS A 19 -9.93 -7.86 -17.82
N VAL A 20 -10.60 -6.81 -18.31
CA VAL A 20 -10.72 -5.54 -17.58
C VAL A 20 -11.47 -5.73 -16.26
N SER A 21 -12.54 -6.54 -16.26
CA SER A 21 -13.30 -6.81 -15.03
C SER A 21 -12.45 -7.51 -13.97
N ILE A 22 -11.59 -8.45 -14.37
CA ILE A 22 -10.69 -9.17 -13.46
C ILE A 22 -9.63 -8.21 -12.89
N SER A 23 -9.02 -7.36 -13.74
CA SER A 23 -8.03 -6.37 -13.27
C SER A 23 -8.65 -5.40 -12.28
N VAL A 24 -9.82 -4.83 -12.59
CA VAL A 24 -10.52 -3.91 -11.68
C VAL A 24 -10.90 -4.61 -10.37
N ALA A 25 -11.31 -5.89 -10.43
CA ALA A 25 -11.59 -6.67 -9.23
C ALA A 25 -10.34 -6.89 -8.36
N ALA A 26 -9.19 -7.14 -8.98
CA ALA A 26 -7.91 -7.28 -8.27
C ALA A 26 -7.48 -5.97 -7.60
N ASP A 27 -7.56 -4.85 -8.33
CA ASP A 27 -7.21 -3.51 -7.83
C ASP A 27 -8.11 -3.11 -6.67
N THR A 28 -9.43 -3.30 -6.82
CA THR A 28 -10.39 -2.99 -5.76
C THR A 28 -10.19 -3.86 -4.54
N MET A 29 -9.90 -5.16 -4.70
CA MET A 29 -9.56 -6.04 -3.60
C MET A 29 -8.32 -5.54 -2.85
N TYR A 30 -7.25 -5.17 -3.56
CA TYR A 30 -6.05 -4.60 -2.97
C TYR A 30 -6.37 -3.36 -2.11
N VAL A 31 -7.09 -2.38 -2.69
CA VAL A 31 -7.48 -1.15 -1.99
C VAL A 31 -8.31 -1.44 -0.76
N ILE A 32 -9.33 -2.29 -0.87
CA ILE A 32 -10.24 -2.60 0.23
C ILE A 32 -9.48 -3.21 1.39
N VAL A 33 -8.60 -4.19 1.13
CA VAL A 33 -7.86 -4.85 2.21
C VAL A 33 -6.81 -3.91 2.81
N VAL A 34 -6.08 -3.11 2.01
CA VAL A 34 -5.16 -2.10 2.56
C VAL A 34 -5.92 -1.09 3.43
N GLN A 35 -7.05 -0.58 2.97
CA GLN A 35 -7.87 0.35 3.74
C GLN A 35 -8.42 -0.29 5.01
N HIS A 36 -8.80 -1.57 4.96
CA HIS A 36 -9.21 -2.33 6.14
C HIS A 36 -8.08 -2.42 7.16
N ILE A 37 -6.85 -2.71 6.73
CA ILE A 37 -5.68 -2.75 7.60
C ILE A 37 -5.40 -1.37 8.22
N CYS A 38 -5.44 -0.30 7.42
CA CYS A 38 -5.32 1.08 7.93
C CYS A 38 -6.39 1.40 8.98
N GLY A 39 -7.62 0.94 8.76
CA GLY A 39 -8.71 1.05 9.73
C GLY A 39 -8.42 0.31 11.04
N LEU A 40 -7.85 -0.90 10.97
CA LEU A 40 -7.43 -1.66 12.16
C LEU A 40 -6.33 -0.92 12.94
N PHE A 41 -5.36 -0.31 12.25
CA PHE A 41 -4.34 0.53 12.91
C PHE A 41 -4.94 1.78 13.55
N MET A 42 -5.91 2.42 12.90
CA MET A 42 -6.62 3.57 13.46
C MET A 42 -7.42 3.19 14.73
N ILE A 43 -8.08 2.02 14.74
CA ILE A 43 -8.78 1.51 15.93
C ILE A 43 -7.80 1.30 17.08
N ILE A 44 -6.61 0.76 16.81
CA ILE A 44 -5.56 0.60 17.83
C ILE A 44 -5.15 1.97 18.38
N GLY A 45 -4.92 2.97 17.51
CA GLY A 45 -4.61 4.33 17.93
C GLY A 45 -5.67 4.90 18.88
N GLN A 46 -6.95 4.77 18.53
CA GLN A 46 -8.06 5.22 19.38
C GLN A 46 -8.12 4.49 20.73
N GLN A 47 -7.84 3.18 20.74
CA GLN A 47 -7.77 2.40 21.98
C GLN A 47 -6.66 2.92 22.90
N LEU A 48 -5.51 3.31 22.34
CA LEU A 48 -4.40 3.86 23.09
C LEU A 48 -4.68 5.29 23.58
N ASP A 49 -5.29 6.14 22.76
CA ASP A 49 -5.68 7.49 23.16
C ASP A 49 -6.69 7.48 24.33
N ASN A 50 -7.58 6.48 24.35
CA ASN A 50 -8.51 6.30 25.46
C ASN A 50 -7.79 5.91 26.77
N LEU A 51 -6.66 5.21 26.70
CA LEU A 51 -5.83 4.93 27.88
C LEU A 51 -5.25 6.23 28.46
N ILE A 52 -4.79 7.13 27.59
CA ILE A 52 -4.25 8.44 27.98
C ILE A 52 -5.32 9.30 28.66
N LYS A 53 -6.58 9.26 28.19
CA LYS A 53 -7.67 10.06 28.76
C LYS A 53 -8.19 9.54 30.11
N THR A 54 -7.89 8.30 30.47
CA THR A 54 -8.38 7.66 31.71
C THR A 54 -7.47 7.92 32.91
N ASP A 55 -6.44 8.77 32.75
CA ASP A 55 -5.35 9.11 33.71
C ASP A 55 -5.76 9.67 35.10
N ASN A 56 -7.06 9.75 35.41
CA ASN A 56 -7.57 10.48 36.58
C ASN A 56 -8.00 9.61 37.78
N LEU A 57 -7.55 8.35 37.89
CA LEU A 57 -7.92 7.47 39.01
C LEU A 57 -6.69 6.84 39.69
N GLU A 58 -6.75 6.74 41.02
CA GLU A 58 -5.74 6.12 41.89
C GLU A 58 -5.20 4.82 41.29
N ILE A 59 -3.89 4.78 41.02
CA ILE A 59 -3.26 3.68 40.29
C ILE A 59 -3.07 2.49 41.24
N ASP A 60 -3.95 1.49 41.13
CA ASP A 60 -3.66 0.15 41.65
C ASP A 60 -2.57 -0.50 40.79
N LEU A 61 -1.43 -0.79 41.40
CA LEU A 61 -0.28 -1.43 40.74
C LEU A 61 -0.50 -2.92 40.46
N ASN A 62 -1.43 -3.55 41.19
CA ASN A 62 -1.70 -4.99 41.10
C ASN A 62 -3.21 -5.32 41.23
N PRO A 63 -4.07 -4.75 40.38
CA PRO A 63 -5.49 -5.03 40.41
C PRO A 63 -5.79 -6.48 40.02
N PRO A 64 -6.90 -7.06 40.53
CA PRO A 64 -7.42 -8.31 40.01
C PRO A 64 -7.69 -8.18 38.50
N ILE A 65 -7.43 -9.26 37.74
CA ILE A 65 -7.46 -9.25 36.26
C ILE A 65 -8.79 -8.73 35.70
N LYS A 66 -9.90 -9.02 36.39
CA LYS A 66 -11.25 -8.64 35.97
C LYS A 66 -11.50 -7.12 36.01
N ASP A 67 -10.71 -6.40 36.81
CA ASP A 67 -10.89 -4.96 37.03
C ASP A 67 -9.80 -4.11 36.33
N ASP A 68 -8.79 -4.74 35.72
CA ASP A 68 -7.72 -4.07 34.96
C ASP A 68 -8.18 -3.75 33.52
N LYS A 69 -9.05 -2.75 33.39
CA LYS A 69 -9.53 -2.23 32.09
C LYS A 69 -8.38 -1.80 31.16
N PRO A 70 -7.31 -1.11 31.64
CA PRO A 70 -6.14 -0.81 30.80
C PRO A 70 -5.49 -2.06 30.21
N TYR A 71 -5.34 -3.12 31.00
CA TYR A 71 -4.80 -4.38 30.51
C TYR A 71 -5.66 -5.00 29.41
N GLU A 72 -6.98 -5.07 29.62
CA GLU A 72 -7.91 -5.63 28.61
C GLU A 72 -7.83 -4.86 27.29
N ASN A 73 -7.82 -3.53 27.35
CA ASN A 73 -7.68 -2.67 26.19
C ASN A 73 -6.39 -2.93 25.42
N VAL A 74 -5.23 -2.99 26.10
CA VAL A 74 -3.94 -3.27 25.46
C VAL A 74 -3.91 -4.68 24.85
N VAL A 75 -4.48 -5.68 25.53
CA VAL A 75 -4.59 -7.04 24.98
C VAL A 75 -5.45 -7.05 23.71
N ASN A 76 -6.53 -6.27 23.69
CA ASN A 76 -7.37 -6.13 22.50
C ASN A 76 -6.62 -5.42 21.36
N SER A 77 -5.88 -4.35 21.65
CA SER A 77 -5.00 -3.66 20.70
C SER A 77 -4.00 -4.62 20.05
N ILE A 78 -3.38 -5.50 20.85
CA ILE A 78 -2.44 -6.52 20.34
C ILE A 78 -3.15 -7.53 19.44
N ARG A 79 -4.35 -7.96 19.80
CA ARG A 79 -5.13 -8.90 18.98
C ARG A 79 -5.48 -8.27 17.62
N THR A 80 -5.89 -7.00 17.63
CA THR A 80 -6.18 -6.22 16.42
C THR A 80 -4.91 -6.02 15.59
N HIS A 81 -3.77 -5.72 16.22
CA HIS A 81 -2.48 -5.56 15.55
C HIS A 81 -2.04 -6.84 14.84
N LYS A 82 -2.17 -7.99 15.50
CA LYS A 82 -1.87 -9.30 14.90
C LYS A 82 -2.76 -9.60 13.69
N LYS A 83 -4.04 -9.22 13.73
CA LYS A 83 -4.95 -9.35 12.59
C LYS A 83 -4.52 -8.45 11.43
N ALA A 84 -4.18 -7.20 11.70
CA ALA A 84 -3.67 -6.25 10.72
C ALA A 84 -2.43 -6.79 10.00
N LEU A 85 -1.43 -7.26 10.75
CA LEU A 85 -0.22 -7.87 10.17
C LEU A 85 -0.51 -9.13 9.35
N ARG A 86 -1.45 -9.97 9.79
CA ARG A 86 -1.86 -11.15 9.03
C ARG A 86 -2.46 -10.76 7.67
N PHE A 87 -3.34 -9.76 7.63
CA PHE A 87 -3.88 -9.27 6.37
C PHE A 87 -2.81 -8.66 5.47
N ALA A 88 -1.89 -7.86 6.03
CA ALA A 88 -0.78 -7.32 5.27
C ALA A 88 0.09 -8.42 4.64
N SER A 89 0.43 -9.47 5.41
CA SER A 89 1.19 -10.61 4.89
C SER A 89 0.44 -11.38 3.79
N LEU A 90 -0.90 -11.43 3.86
CA LEU A 90 -1.72 -12.09 2.84
C LEU A 90 -1.74 -11.28 1.54
N ILE A 91 -1.94 -9.96 1.61
CA ILE A 91 -1.84 -9.07 0.44
C ILE A 91 -0.45 -9.19 -0.18
N GLU A 92 0.60 -9.11 0.64
CA GLU A 92 1.97 -9.21 0.15
C GLU A 92 2.20 -10.54 -0.57
N ALA A 93 1.76 -11.67 0.00
CA ALA A 93 1.91 -12.96 -0.64
C ALA A 93 1.21 -13.06 -2.01
N VAL A 94 0.06 -12.40 -2.17
CA VAL A 94 -0.73 -12.42 -3.42
C VAL A 94 -0.19 -11.45 -4.46
N PHE A 95 0.14 -10.22 -4.06
CA PHE A 95 0.44 -9.12 -4.99
C PHE A 95 1.93 -8.82 -5.16
N SER A 96 2.83 -9.33 -4.31
CA SER A 96 4.25 -8.97 -4.36
C SER A 96 4.89 -9.21 -5.73
N GLN A 97 4.61 -10.34 -6.36
CA GLN A 97 5.12 -10.65 -7.70
C GLN A 97 4.46 -9.77 -8.78
N MET A 98 3.16 -9.49 -8.65
CA MET A 98 2.42 -8.62 -9.56
C MET A 98 3.00 -7.21 -9.56
N PHE A 99 3.23 -6.62 -8.39
CA PHE A 99 3.82 -5.28 -8.27
C PHE A 99 5.24 -5.21 -8.86
N PHE A 100 6.04 -6.27 -8.71
CA PHE A 100 7.36 -6.31 -9.32
C PHE A 100 7.31 -6.27 -10.85
N LEU A 101 6.45 -7.11 -11.45
CA LEU A 101 6.24 -7.12 -12.89
C LEU A 101 5.64 -5.79 -13.37
N MET A 102 4.68 -5.25 -12.62
CA MET A 102 4.04 -3.97 -12.94
C MET A 102 5.04 -2.82 -12.94
N ALA A 103 5.94 -2.76 -11.96
CA ALA A 103 7.00 -1.75 -11.91
C ALA A 103 7.95 -1.84 -13.11
N ALA A 104 8.38 -3.06 -13.48
CA ALA A 104 9.26 -3.28 -14.63
C ALA A 104 8.57 -2.89 -15.95
N VAL A 105 7.32 -3.29 -16.14
CA VAL A 105 6.52 -2.96 -17.33
C VAL A 105 6.26 -1.47 -17.42
N ASN A 106 5.91 -0.80 -16.32
CA ASN A 106 5.75 0.65 -16.28
C ASN A 106 7.02 1.36 -16.73
N LEU A 107 8.17 0.96 -16.20
CA LEU A 107 9.46 1.56 -16.57
C LEU A 107 9.72 1.45 -18.07
N LEU A 108 9.60 0.24 -18.62
CA LEU A 108 9.83 -0.01 -20.05
C LEU A 108 8.86 0.77 -20.93
N ILE A 109 7.56 0.72 -20.59
CA ILE A 109 6.53 1.37 -21.39
C ILE A 109 6.72 2.88 -21.37
N ILE A 110 6.90 3.51 -20.20
CA ILE A 110 7.06 4.98 -20.11
C ILE A 110 8.29 5.46 -20.89
N SER A 111 9.40 4.70 -20.84
CA SER A 111 10.59 5.04 -21.62
C SER A 111 10.36 4.95 -23.13
N MET A 112 9.73 3.87 -23.60
CA MET A 112 9.42 3.66 -25.03
C MET A 112 8.38 4.67 -25.53
N THR A 113 7.34 4.92 -24.72
CA THR A 113 6.27 5.84 -25.09
C THR A 113 6.78 7.26 -25.21
N GLY A 114 7.69 7.68 -24.34
CA GLY A 114 8.39 8.96 -24.46
C GLY A 114 9.11 9.12 -25.79
N VAL A 115 9.88 8.11 -26.23
CA VAL A 115 10.61 8.17 -27.51
C VAL A 115 9.64 8.30 -28.68
N THR A 116 8.66 7.39 -28.74
CA THR A 116 7.66 7.40 -29.83
C THR A 116 6.80 8.67 -29.85
N ALA A 117 6.52 9.28 -28.71
CA ALA A 117 5.81 10.56 -28.64
C ALA A 117 6.65 11.67 -29.27
N VAL A 118 7.94 11.74 -28.96
CA VAL A 118 8.85 12.75 -29.55
C VAL A 118 9.05 12.52 -31.05
N THR A 119 9.18 11.27 -31.52
CA THR A 119 9.38 11.00 -32.95
C THR A 119 8.13 11.26 -33.79
N ASN A 120 6.94 11.16 -33.19
CA ASN A 120 5.67 11.39 -33.89
C ASN A 120 5.05 12.75 -33.56
N MET A 121 5.86 13.75 -33.19
CA MET A 121 5.36 15.10 -32.85
C MET A 121 4.58 15.75 -34.00
N ASP A 122 4.88 15.39 -35.25
CA ASP A 122 4.16 15.89 -36.44
C ASP A 122 2.76 15.25 -36.63
N LYS A 123 2.43 14.21 -35.85
CA LYS A 123 1.14 13.51 -35.89
C LYS A 123 0.42 13.68 -34.54
N PRO A 124 -0.46 14.70 -34.40
CA PRO A 124 -1.04 15.03 -33.10
C PRO A 124 -1.86 13.88 -32.50
N GLU A 125 -2.60 13.11 -33.31
CA GLU A 125 -3.41 11.99 -32.83
C GLU A 125 -2.57 10.91 -32.13
N GLU A 126 -1.44 10.53 -32.73
CA GLU A 126 -0.51 9.52 -32.19
C GLU A 126 0.17 10.02 -30.92
N PHE A 127 0.59 11.29 -30.91
CA PHE A 127 1.19 11.95 -29.76
C PHE A 127 0.23 11.98 -28.56
N PHE A 128 -1.02 12.43 -28.76
CA PHE A 128 -2.02 12.48 -27.70
C PHE A 128 -2.32 11.09 -27.16
N ARG A 129 -2.54 10.10 -28.04
CA ARG A 129 -2.76 8.71 -27.62
C ARG A 129 -1.66 8.20 -26.69
N GLN A 130 -0.41 8.51 -27.04
CA GLN A 130 0.76 8.01 -26.31
C GLN A 130 0.97 8.68 -24.96
N ILE A 131 0.70 9.99 -24.88
CA ILE A 131 0.69 10.71 -23.61
C ILE A 131 -0.43 10.22 -22.72
N THR A 132 -1.66 10.08 -23.24
CA THR A 132 -2.80 9.59 -22.45
C THR A 132 -2.50 8.21 -21.87
N PHE A 133 -1.93 7.30 -22.67
CA PHE A 133 -1.56 5.97 -22.20
C PHE A 133 -0.49 6.00 -21.10
N SER A 134 0.55 6.83 -21.28
CA SER A 134 1.62 7.00 -20.28
C SER A 134 1.10 7.60 -18.98
N CYS A 135 0.23 8.61 -19.06
CA CYS A 135 -0.41 9.22 -17.90
C CYS A 135 -1.31 8.21 -17.16
N ALA A 136 -2.06 7.37 -17.88
CA ALA A 136 -2.90 6.34 -17.26
C ALA A 136 -2.08 5.34 -16.45
N LEU A 137 -0.95 4.88 -17.00
CA LEU A 137 -0.03 3.98 -16.31
C LEU A 137 0.61 4.62 -15.07
N LEU A 138 1.04 5.87 -15.17
CA LEU A 138 1.56 6.64 -14.05
C LEU A 138 0.55 6.82 -12.92
N VAL A 139 -0.71 7.13 -13.26
CA VAL A 139 -1.79 7.28 -12.28
C VAL A 139 -2.07 5.96 -11.57
N HIS A 140 -2.06 4.84 -12.30
CA HIS A 140 -2.26 3.51 -11.72
C HIS A 140 -1.13 3.16 -10.73
N LEU A 141 0.14 3.32 -11.14
CA LEU A 141 1.30 3.08 -10.26
C LEU A 141 1.31 4.02 -9.04
N PHE A 142 0.94 5.29 -9.24
CA PHE A 142 0.79 6.25 -8.16
C PHE A 142 -0.25 5.77 -7.15
N PHE A 143 -1.40 5.30 -7.60
CA PHE A 143 -2.48 4.88 -6.73
C PHE A 143 -2.09 3.64 -5.90
N GLU A 144 -1.42 2.64 -6.50
CA GLU A 144 -0.88 1.49 -5.78
C GLU A 144 0.12 1.90 -4.69
N SER A 145 1.07 2.75 -5.07
CA SER A 145 2.14 3.25 -4.19
C SER A 145 1.60 4.13 -3.07
N PHE A 146 0.58 4.94 -3.35
CA PHE A 146 -0.08 5.79 -2.38
C PHE A 146 -0.81 4.97 -1.31
N GLN A 147 -1.53 3.90 -1.70
CA GLN A 147 -2.17 3.03 -0.72
C GLN A 147 -1.14 2.30 0.15
N ALA A 148 -0.06 1.80 -0.44
CA ALA A 148 1.03 1.18 0.32
C ALA A 148 1.69 2.18 1.28
N GLN A 149 1.89 3.43 0.87
CA GLN A 149 2.39 4.49 1.75
C GLN A 149 1.45 4.75 2.93
N ARG A 150 0.14 4.82 2.69
CA ARG A 150 -0.84 5.00 3.77
C ARG A 150 -0.78 3.87 4.80
N LEU A 151 -0.55 2.64 4.38
CA LEU A 151 -0.34 1.50 5.28
C LEU A 151 0.87 1.73 6.20
N ILE A 152 1.99 2.17 5.62
CA ILE A 152 3.23 2.49 6.34
C ILE A 152 2.97 3.60 7.36
N ASP A 153 2.31 4.68 6.94
CA ASP A 153 2.03 5.84 7.79
C ASP A 153 1.10 5.48 8.97
N HIS A 154 0.01 4.76 8.71
CA HIS A 154 -0.91 4.31 9.75
C HIS A 154 -0.27 3.33 10.73
N SER A 155 0.60 2.43 10.26
CA SER A 155 1.32 1.52 11.14
C SER A 155 2.36 2.26 12.01
N SER A 156 3.04 3.26 11.45
CA SER A 156 3.99 4.12 12.17
C SER A 156 3.29 4.96 13.23
N LEU A 157 2.08 5.46 12.92
CA LEU A 157 1.27 6.22 13.87
C LEU A 157 0.96 5.40 15.13
N VAL A 158 0.69 4.09 15.00
CA VAL A 158 0.49 3.20 16.16
C VAL A 158 1.72 3.18 17.06
N HIS A 159 2.92 3.15 16.50
CA HIS A 159 4.15 3.24 17.28
C HIS A 159 4.24 4.56 18.04
N THR A 160 4.00 5.68 17.36
CA THR A 160 3.99 7.02 17.96
C THR A 160 2.97 7.11 19.09
N SER A 161 1.73 6.63 18.89
CA SER A 161 0.69 6.58 19.92
C SER A 161 1.07 5.69 21.10
N LEU A 162 1.77 4.57 20.88
CA LEU A 162 2.24 3.73 21.98
C LEU A 162 3.31 4.43 22.82
N THR A 163 4.20 5.19 22.18
CA THR A 163 5.27 5.91 22.88
C THR A 163 4.77 7.11 23.68
N SER A 164 3.61 7.67 23.34
CA SER A 164 2.99 8.77 24.08
C SER A 164 2.15 8.32 25.28
N VAL A 165 1.82 7.03 25.39
CA VAL A 165 1.12 6.49 26.57
C VAL A 165 2.03 6.58 27.80
N PRO A 166 1.55 7.10 28.96
CA PRO A 166 2.31 7.14 30.20
C PRO A 166 2.41 5.73 30.82
N TRP A 167 3.15 4.83 30.15
CA TRP A 167 3.28 3.41 30.52
C TRP A 167 3.80 3.19 31.95
N TYR A 168 4.54 4.17 32.50
CA TYR A 168 5.03 4.14 33.88
C TYR A 168 3.92 4.36 34.92
N GLN A 169 2.78 4.91 34.52
CA GLN A 169 1.59 5.08 35.37
C GLN A 169 0.57 3.94 35.23
N THR A 170 0.94 2.84 34.56
CA THR A 170 0.06 1.66 34.40
C THR A 170 0.43 0.53 35.36
N SER A 171 -0.49 -0.43 35.54
CA SER A 171 -0.26 -1.65 36.33
C SER A 171 1.00 -2.39 35.85
N SER A 172 1.64 -3.15 36.75
CA SER A 172 2.89 -3.86 36.43
C SER A 172 2.74 -4.83 35.25
N ARG A 173 1.54 -5.37 35.06
CA ARG A 173 1.22 -6.28 33.95
C ARG A 173 1.07 -5.52 32.63
N THR A 174 0.29 -4.44 32.63
CA THR A 174 0.07 -3.59 31.45
C THR A 174 1.36 -2.96 30.95
N ARG A 175 2.20 -2.47 31.88
CA ARG A 175 3.51 -1.90 31.59
C ARG A 175 4.39 -2.84 30.75
N LYS A 176 4.53 -4.10 31.18
CA LYS A 176 5.36 -5.10 30.48
C LYS A 176 4.87 -5.31 29.04
N ILE A 177 3.57 -5.42 28.86
CA ILE A 177 2.97 -5.68 27.55
C ILE A 177 3.10 -4.46 26.62
N LEU A 178 2.90 -3.24 27.13
CA LEU A 178 3.12 -2.01 26.37
C LEU A 178 4.55 -1.91 25.86
N ILE A 179 5.55 -2.20 26.69
CA ILE A 179 6.96 -2.20 26.28
C ILE A 179 7.19 -3.20 25.14
N PHE A 180 6.67 -4.43 25.25
CA PHE A 180 6.77 -5.40 24.16
C PHE A 180 6.10 -4.92 22.88
N MET A 181 4.95 -4.26 22.99
CA MET A 181 4.23 -3.72 21.84
C MET A 181 5.02 -2.59 21.17
N ILE A 182 5.58 -1.64 21.94
CA ILE A 182 6.47 -0.57 21.46
C ILE A 182 7.66 -1.17 20.70
N MET A 183 8.32 -2.18 21.27
CA MET A 183 9.45 -2.85 20.61
C MET A 183 9.03 -3.50 19.29
N LYS A 184 7.82 -4.07 19.23
CA LYS A 184 7.30 -4.74 18.03
C LYS A 184 6.79 -3.80 16.95
N THR A 185 6.32 -2.60 17.30
CA THR A 185 5.79 -1.62 16.34
C THR A 185 6.84 -0.64 15.83
N ARG A 186 8.10 -0.75 16.29
CA ARG A 186 9.19 0.12 15.87
C ARG A 186 9.42 0.09 14.35
N GLU A 187 9.26 -1.09 13.75
CA GLU A 187 9.30 -1.23 12.29
C GLU A 187 7.87 -1.16 11.75
N PRO A 188 7.60 -0.26 10.78
CA PRO A 188 6.27 -0.14 10.21
C PRO A 188 5.91 -1.37 9.37
N CYS A 189 4.61 -1.56 9.19
CA CYS A 189 4.08 -2.56 8.29
C CYS A 189 4.28 -2.09 6.84
N VAL A 190 5.07 -2.83 6.07
CA VAL A 190 5.42 -2.53 4.68
C VAL A 190 4.89 -3.61 3.74
N LEU A 191 4.67 -3.25 2.47
CA LEU A 191 4.45 -4.21 1.38
C LEU A 191 5.66 -4.17 0.45
N THR A 192 6.06 -5.32 -0.09
CA THR A 192 7.21 -5.39 -0.99
C THR A 192 6.85 -5.86 -2.40
N ALA A 193 7.54 -5.33 -3.40
CA ALA A 193 7.55 -5.82 -4.77
C ALA A 193 8.66 -6.86 -4.94
N GLY A 194 8.27 -8.11 -5.23
CA GLY A 194 9.18 -9.24 -5.44
C GLY A 194 10.11 -9.54 -4.27
N LYS A 195 9.76 -9.12 -3.04
CA LYS A 195 10.63 -9.14 -1.84
C LYS A 195 11.96 -8.37 -1.98
N MET A 196 12.08 -7.50 -2.97
CA MET A 196 13.31 -6.73 -3.22
C MET A 196 13.16 -5.26 -2.83
N TYR A 197 12.02 -4.65 -3.16
CA TYR A 197 11.78 -3.22 -2.92
C TYR A 197 10.51 -3.02 -2.11
N VAL A 198 10.54 -2.07 -1.18
CA VAL A 198 9.34 -1.66 -0.42
C VAL A 198 8.48 -0.76 -1.31
N ILE A 199 7.21 -1.09 -1.47
CA ILE A 199 6.27 -0.28 -2.26
C ILE A 199 5.91 0.96 -1.44
N SER A 200 6.26 2.12 -1.98
CA SER A 200 6.10 3.42 -1.34
C SER A 200 6.11 4.56 -2.36
N MET A 201 5.74 5.76 -1.92
CA MET A 201 5.84 6.96 -2.76
C MET A 201 7.30 7.28 -3.17
N ASP A 202 8.27 6.85 -2.37
CA ASP A 202 9.70 6.98 -2.69
C ASP A 202 10.08 6.06 -3.87
N THR A 203 9.62 4.80 -3.86
CA THR A 203 9.84 3.89 -4.99
C THR A 203 9.09 4.33 -6.25
N PHE A 204 7.90 4.91 -6.14
CA PHE A 204 7.21 5.55 -7.26
C PHE A 204 8.08 6.64 -7.90
N SER A 205 8.59 7.58 -7.10
CA SER A 205 9.47 8.66 -7.55
C SER A 205 10.72 8.11 -8.23
N THR A 206 11.30 7.05 -7.67
CA THR A 206 12.45 6.35 -8.24
C THR A 206 12.11 5.77 -9.61
N ILE A 207 11.05 4.99 -9.74
CA ILE A 207 10.62 4.38 -11.02
C ILE A 207 10.39 5.45 -12.09
N VAL A 208 9.69 6.55 -11.76
CA VAL A 208 9.45 7.65 -12.69
C VAL A 208 10.76 8.30 -13.13
N ARG A 209 11.67 8.62 -12.20
CA ARG A 209 12.97 9.23 -12.51
C ARG A 209 13.80 8.33 -13.41
N THR A 210 13.88 7.04 -13.08
CA THR A 210 14.60 6.05 -13.87
C THR A 210 14.00 5.94 -15.27
N SER A 211 12.67 5.91 -15.41
CA SER A 211 11.99 5.86 -16.71
C SER A 211 12.33 7.05 -17.60
N VAL A 212 12.40 8.27 -17.03
CA VAL A 212 12.82 9.49 -17.74
C VAL A 212 14.30 9.44 -18.14
N SER A 213 15.17 8.91 -17.29
CA SER A 213 16.58 8.69 -17.63
C SER A 213 16.74 7.72 -18.80
N TYR A 214 16.04 6.59 -18.78
CA TYR A 214 16.03 5.63 -19.90
C TYR A 214 15.44 6.24 -21.18
N PHE A 215 14.36 7.01 -21.08
CA PHE A 215 13.84 7.79 -22.22
C PHE A 215 14.92 8.69 -22.83
N THR A 216 15.63 9.45 -22.00
CA THR A 216 16.67 10.39 -22.45
C THR A 216 17.83 9.65 -23.13
N MET A 217 18.26 8.53 -22.53
CA MET A 217 19.29 7.67 -23.10
C MET A 217 18.87 7.10 -24.45
N LEU A 218 17.68 6.50 -24.54
CA LEU A 218 17.16 5.93 -25.79
C LEU A 218 17.04 6.99 -26.89
N ARG A 219 16.58 8.20 -26.53
CA ARG A 219 16.54 9.34 -27.45
C ARG A 219 17.93 9.72 -27.95
N SER A 220 18.95 9.71 -27.09
CA SER A 220 20.32 10.03 -27.49
C SER A 220 20.96 8.98 -28.40
N VAL A 221 20.51 7.72 -28.35
CA VAL A 221 21.00 6.65 -29.23
C VAL A 221 20.25 6.64 -30.57
N TYR A 222 19.00 7.07 -30.57
CA TYR A 222 18.16 7.12 -31.76
C TYR A 222 18.39 8.37 -32.64
N ASN A 223 18.89 9.47 -32.04
CA ASN A 223 19.35 10.67 -32.74
C ASN A 223 20.79 10.49 -33.27
#